data_AF-A0A2C6ATQ7-F1
#
_entry.id   AF-A0A2C6ATQ7-F1
#
_cell.length_a   1.000
_cell.length_b   1.000
_cell.length_c   1.000
_cell.angle_alpha   90.00
_cell.angle_beta   90.00
_cell.angle_gamma   90.00
#
_symmetry.space_group_name_H-M   'P 1'
#
loop_
_entity.id
_entity.type
_entity.pdbx_description
1 polymer ?
#
loop_
_entity_poly.entity_id
_entity_poly.type
_entity_poly.pdbx_seq_one_letter_code
_entity_poly.pdbx_strand_id
1 'polypeptide(L)'
;MAIIISYEKNGKTIYVQKGILCDISLLDKPRIWVDFNGPWIDLYFLSQVDIIRDSNGNEIELTENMEISIFDFDSDENNNSDNLLADGIVILNNTGEYPIVKWLVKIIPNNKYGKFYWVSDTKK
;
A
#
# COMPACT_ATOMS: atom_id res chain seq x y z
N MET A 1 -6.46 -7.42 9.83
CA MET A 1 -5.47 -8.49 9.53
C MET A 1 -5.45 -8.70 8.03
N ALA A 2 -4.29 -8.59 7.37
CA ALA A 2 -4.20 -8.79 5.92
C ALA A 2 -4.52 -10.24 5.54
N ILE A 3 -5.28 -10.44 4.45
CA ILE A 3 -5.65 -11.77 3.97
C ILE A 3 -4.60 -12.26 2.99
N ILE A 4 -3.96 -13.39 3.29
CA ILE A 4 -3.07 -14.10 2.38
C ILE A 4 -3.88 -15.21 1.70
N ILE A 5 -3.80 -15.26 0.37
CA ILE A 5 -4.30 -16.36 -0.45
C ILE A 5 -3.12 -17.08 -1.10
N SER A 6 -3.34 -18.31 -1.54
CA SER A 6 -2.34 -19.05 -2.30
C SER A 6 -2.95 -19.77 -3.49
N TYR A 7 -2.16 -19.94 -4.54
CA TYR A 7 -2.51 -20.73 -5.72
C TYR A 7 -1.27 -21.40 -6.32
N GLU A 8 -1.46 -22.45 -7.11
CA GLU A 8 -0.38 -23.15 -7.82
C GLU A 8 -0.11 -22.51 -9.17
N LYS A 9 1.17 -22.22 -9.48
CA LYS A 9 1.62 -21.76 -10.80
C LYS A 9 2.95 -22.43 -11.15
N ASN A 10 2.99 -23.12 -12.28
CA ASN A 10 4.18 -23.86 -12.75
C ASN A 10 4.75 -24.84 -11.71
N GLY A 11 3.89 -25.49 -10.92
CA GLY A 11 4.30 -26.45 -9.88
C GLY A 11 4.88 -25.82 -8.61
N LYS A 12 4.71 -24.50 -8.43
CA LYS A 12 5.09 -23.78 -7.22
C LYS A 12 3.84 -23.13 -6.59
N THR A 13 3.72 -23.26 -5.27
CA THR A 13 2.76 -22.49 -4.48
C THR A 13 3.17 -21.02 -4.45
N ILE A 14 2.27 -20.16 -4.90
CA ILE A 14 2.41 -18.71 -4.88
C ILE A 14 1.54 -18.18 -3.74
N TYR A 15 2.09 -17.30 -2.91
CA TYR A 15 1.37 -16.61 -1.83
C TYR A 15 1.18 -15.15 -2.19
N VAL A 16 -0.05 -14.66 -2.05
CA VAL A 16 -0.44 -13.30 -2.42
C VAL A 16 -1.22 -12.66 -1.28
N GLN A 17 -0.83 -11.46 -0.88
CA GLN A 17 -1.66 -10.61 -0.04
C GLN A 17 -2.76 -10.00 -0.90
N LYS A 18 -4.02 -10.33 -0.58
CA LYS A 18 -5.19 -10.03 -1.42
C LYS A 18 -5.46 -8.53 -1.64
N GLY A 19 -4.86 -7.65 -0.84
CA GLY A 19 -5.18 -6.23 -0.80
C GLY A 19 -6.51 -5.97 -0.10
N ILE A 20 -7.13 -4.83 -0.41
CA ILE A 20 -8.44 -4.43 0.11
C ILE A 20 -9.45 -4.28 -1.02
N LEU A 21 -10.74 -4.43 -0.73
CA LEU A 21 -11.80 -4.03 -1.65
C LEU A 21 -12.05 -2.53 -1.49
N CYS A 22 -11.93 -1.77 -2.57
CA CYS A 22 -12.23 -0.34 -2.63
C CYS A 22 -12.93 0.00 -3.95
N ASP A 23 -13.65 1.12 -3.98
CA ASP A 23 -14.12 1.70 -5.24
C ASP A 23 -12.95 2.41 -5.93
N ILE A 24 -12.45 1.81 -7.01
CA ILE A 24 -11.29 2.31 -7.75
C ILE A 24 -11.55 3.67 -8.43
N SER A 25 -12.80 4.07 -8.60
CA SER A 25 -13.15 5.41 -9.13
C SER A 25 -12.86 6.54 -8.14
N LEU A 26 -12.62 6.19 -6.87
CA LEU A 26 -12.23 7.11 -5.80
C LEU A 26 -10.70 7.26 -5.69
N LEU A 27 -9.93 6.73 -6.63
CA LEU A 27 -8.48 6.86 -6.71
C LEU A 27 -8.08 7.49 -8.05
N ASP A 28 -6.91 8.14 -8.07
CA ASP A 28 -6.33 8.76 -9.27
C ASP A 28 -5.62 7.75 -10.19
N LYS A 29 -5.12 6.65 -9.61
CA LYS A 29 -4.43 5.55 -10.29
C LYS A 29 -4.48 4.28 -9.42
N PRO A 30 -4.06 3.11 -9.92
CA PRO A 30 -3.94 1.91 -9.09
C PRO A 30 -2.95 2.14 -7.96
N ARG A 31 -3.35 1.79 -6.74
CA ARG A 31 -2.55 1.99 -5.51
C ARG A 31 -2.68 0.80 -4.58
N ILE A 32 -1.65 0.54 -3.79
CA ILE A 32 -1.68 -0.50 -2.75
C ILE A 32 -2.28 0.09 -1.48
N TRP A 33 -3.25 -0.60 -0.89
CA TRP A 33 -3.79 -0.17 0.41
C TRP A 33 -2.77 -0.44 1.53
N VAL A 34 -2.57 0.56 2.38
CA VAL A 34 -1.70 0.52 3.56
C VAL A 34 -2.42 1.22 4.70
N ASP A 35 -2.43 0.60 5.88
CA ASP A 35 -2.93 1.24 7.09
C ASP A 35 -1.91 2.28 7.57
N PHE A 36 -2.28 3.56 7.53
CA PHE A 36 -1.43 4.66 7.98
C PHE A 36 -1.41 4.83 9.51
N ASN A 37 -2.02 3.91 10.26
CA ASN A 37 -1.82 3.78 11.70
C ASN A 37 -0.64 2.84 11.98
N GLY A 38 0.58 3.35 11.72
CA GLY A 38 1.84 2.66 11.97
C GLY A 38 2.49 3.06 13.31
N PRO A 39 3.37 2.21 13.88
CA PRO A 39 4.09 2.54 15.11
C PRO A 39 5.24 3.55 14.89
N TRP A 40 5.60 3.83 13.63
CA TRP A 40 6.72 4.70 13.26
C TRP A 40 6.28 5.87 12.38
N ILE A 41 7.10 6.92 12.39
CA ILE A 41 6.93 8.08 11.52
C ILE A 41 7.42 7.73 10.12
N ASP A 42 6.57 7.95 9.11
CA ASP A 42 6.87 7.74 7.69
C ASP A 42 7.25 6.29 7.31
N LEU A 43 6.96 5.31 8.17
CA LEU A 43 7.27 3.90 7.93
C LEU A 43 6.09 3.02 8.34
N TYR A 44 5.55 2.26 7.38
CA TYR A 44 4.31 1.51 7.54
C TYR A 44 4.47 0.05 7.14
N PHE A 45 3.62 -0.82 7.70
CA PHE A 45 3.55 -2.22 7.31
C PHE A 45 2.99 -2.34 5.90
N LEU A 46 3.68 -3.07 5.02
CA LEU A 46 3.24 -3.27 3.64
C LEU A 46 2.72 -4.69 3.41
N SER A 47 3.59 -5.70 3.59
CA SER A 47 3.19 -7.09 3.34
C SER A 47 3.98 -8.13 4.12
N GLN A 48 3.33 -9.28 4.34
CA GLN A 48 3.95 -10.49 4.91
C GLN A 48 4.58 -11.38 3.82
N VAL A 49 4.23 -11.17 2.56
CA VAL A 49 4.64 -12.00 1.41
C VAL A 49 5.13 -11.12 0.27
N ASP A 50 5.77 -11.73 -0.73
CA ASP A 50 6.41 -10.99 -1.83
C ASP A 50 5.42 -10.48 -2.88
N ILE A 51 4.19 -10.95 -2.88
CA ILE A 51 3.20 -10.53 -3.88
C ILE A 51 2.01 -9.91 -3.17
N ILE A 52 1.66 -8.69 -3.57
CA ILE A 52 0.51 -7.96 -3.06
C ILE A 52 -0.37 -7.50 -4.21
N ARG A 53 -1.68 -7.37 -3.99
CA ARG A 53 -2.58 -6.78 -4.97
C ARG A 53 -2.78 -5.30 -4.74
N ASP A 54 -2.76 -4.53 -5.82
CA ASP A 54 -3.23 -3.14 -5.83
C ASP A 54 -4.77 -3.07 -5.82
N SER A 55 -5.29 -1.86 -5.79
CA SER A 55 -6.72 -1.53 -5.84
C SER A 55 -7.44 -2.07 -7.08
N ASN A 56 -6.72 -2.28 -8.19
CA ASN A 56 -7.28 -2.87 -9.42
C ASN A 56 -7.22 -4.41 -9.41
N GLY A 57 -6.64 -5.01 -8.37
CA GLY A 57 -6.45 -6.45 -8.27
C GLY A 57 -5.21 -6.97 -9.03
N ASN A 58 -4.36 -6.08 -9.55
CA ASN A 58 -3.12 -6.48 -10.20
C ASN A 58 -2.15 -7.02 -9.15
N GLU A 59 -1.51 -8.14 -9.44
CA GLU A 59 -0.47 -8.70 -8.58
C GLU A 59 0.86 -8.00 -8.83
N ILE A 60 1.44 -7.45 -7.76
CA ILE A 60 2.71 -6.73 -7.74
C ILE A 60 3.70 -7.56 -6.95
N GLU A 61 4.79 -7.99 -7.59
CA GLU A 61 5.93 -8.61 -6.92
C GLU A 61 6.81 -7.51 -6.32
N LEU A 62 6.92 -7.50 -5.00
CA LEU A 62 7.67 -6.53 -4.22
C LEU A 62 9.16 -6.87 -4.24
N THR A 63 9.97 -5.87 -4.54
CA THR A 63 11.43 -5.93 -4.42
C THR A 63 11.93 -4.76 -3.59
N GLU A 64 13.03 -4.95 -2.87
CA GLU A 64 13.65 -3.87 -2.11
C GLU A 64 14.00 -2.68 -3.02
N ASN A 65 13.78 -1.46 -2.52
CA ASN A 65 13.93 -0.20 -3.24
C ASN A 65 12.94 0.06 -4.38
N MET A 66 11.89 -0.75 -4.53
CA MET A 66 10.81 -0.48 -5.48
C MET A 66 9.98 0.74 -5.02
N GLU A 67 9.76 1.69 -5.92
CA GLU A 67 8.79 2.78 -5.70
C GLU A 67 7.36 2.28 -5.93
N ILE A 68 6.46 2.62 -5.00
CA ILE A 68 5.05 2.25 -5.04
C ILE A 68 4.17 3.42 -4.67
N SER A 69 2.95 3.43 -5.20
CA SER A 69 1.91 4.36 -4.80
C SER A 69 0.92 3.65 -3.88
N ILE A 70 0.61 4.29 -2.77
CA ILE A 70 -0.20 3.71 -1.69
C ILE A 70 -1.35 4.65 -1.32
N PHE A 71 -2.33 4.10 -0.59
CA PHE A 71 -3.44 4.87 -0.03
C PHE A 71 -3.97 4.25 1.25
N ASP A 72 -4.70 5.06 2.02
CA ASP A 72 -5.60 4.62 3.08
C ASP A 72 -6.96 5.29 2.94
N PHE A 73 -7.99 4.71 3.56
CA PHE A 73 -9.32 5.30 3.54
C PHE A 73 -9.38 6.53 4.42
N ASP A 74 -9.89 7.62 3.87
CA ASP A 74 -10.10 8.86 4.60
C ASP A 74 -11.36 9.57 4.07
N SER A 75 -11.88 10.53 4.83
CA SER A 75 -13.07 11.30 4.46
C SER A 75 -12.84 12.79 4.65
N ASP A 76 -13.48 13.59 3.80
CA ASP A 76 -13.50 15.04 3.94
C ASP A 76 -14.34 15.48 5.15
N GLU A 77 -14.35 16.79 5.40
CA GLU A 77 -15.14 17.43 6.47
C GLU A 77 -16.66 17.21 6.36
N ASN A 78 -17.15 16.80 5.19
CA ASN A 78 -18.55 16.50 4.92
C ASN A 78 -18.84 14.99 4.92
N ASN A 79 -17.87 14.17 5.33
CA ASN A 79 -17.95 12.72 5.37
C ASN A 79 -18.12 12.06 3.98
N ASN A 80 -17.67 12.75 2.91
CA ASN A 80 -17.49 12.12 1.60
C ASN A 80 -16.11 11.45 1.54
N SER A 81 -15.98 10.37 0.77
CA SER A 81 -14.68 9.71 0.62
C SER A 81 -13.68 10.63 -0.06
N ASP A 82 -12.53 10.81 0.58
CA ASP A 82 -11.39 11.53 0.06
C ASP A 82 -10.12 10.82 0.55
N ASN A 83 -9.81 9.69 -0.08
CA ASN A 83 -8.75 8.80 0.38
C ASN A 83 -7.40 9.53 0.53
N LEU A 84 -6.67 9.23 1.60
CA LEU A 84 -5.33 9.75 1.82
C LEU A 84 -4.34 8.96 0.98
N LEU A 85 -3.51 9.68 0.22
CA LEU A 85 -2.57 9.13 -0.74
C LEU A 85 -1.14 9.41 -0.29
N ALA A 86 -0.24 8.50 -0.65
CA ALA A 86 1.20 8.73 -0.55
C ALA A 86 1.95 7.95 -1.64
N ASP A 87 3.22 8.31 -1.83
CA ASP A 87 4.18 7.51 -2.57
C ASP A 87 5.25 7.02 -1.59
N GLY A 88 5.85 5.86 -1.85
CA GLY A 88 6.79 5.24 -0.93
C GLY A 88 7.76 4.30 -1.62
N ILE A 89 8.79 3.91 -0.86
CA ILE A 89 9.79 2.94 -1.28
C ILE A 89 9.68 1.68 -0.42
N VAL A 90 9.69 0.52 -1.07
CA VAL A 90 9.64 -0.79 -0.41
C VAL A 90 10.96 -1.08 0.29
N ILE A 91 10.91 -1.44 1.56
CA ILE A 91 12.09 -1.83 2.34
C ILE A 91 11.86 -3.17 3.04
N LEU A 92 12.91 -3.96 3.18
CA LEU A 92 12.86 -5.18 3.99
C LEU A 92 12.72 -4.82 5.47
N ASN A 93 11.87 -5.53 6.20
CA ASN A 93 11.74 -5.36 7.64
C ASN A 93 12.97 -5.93 8.38
N ASN A 94 13.91 -5.06 8.69
CA ASN A 94 15.09 -5.36 9.51
C ASN A 94 15.05 -4.67 10.88
N THR A 95 13.86 -4.24 11.34
CA THR A 95 13.71 -3.49 12.60
C THR A 95 13.94 -4.35 13.85
N GLY A 96 13.81 -5.67 13.72
CA GLY A 96 13.75 -6.61 14.85
C GLY A 96 12.37 -6.71 15.51
N GLU A 97 11.42 -5.87 15.10
CA GLU A 97 10.04 -5.86 15.56
C GLU A 97 9.10 -6.38 14.47
N TYR A 98 7.93 -6.90 14.88
CA TYR A 98 6.89 -7.40 13.97
C TYR A 98 7.43 -8.38 12.89
N PRO A 99 8.11 -9.48 13.27
CA PRO A 99 8.82 -10.36 12.33
C PRO A 99 7.90 -11.09 11.34
N ILE A 100 6.59 -11.06 11.57
CA ILE A 100 5.59 -11.56 10.63
C ILE A 100 5.42 -10.66 9.39
N VAL A 101 5.78 -9.38 9.50
CA VAL A 101 5.76 -8.44 8.37
C VAL A 101 7.12 -8.49 7.70
N LYS A 102 7.15 -8.87 6.42
CA LYS A 102 8.36 -8.97 5.61
C LYS A 102 8.75 -7.62 5.01
N TRP A 103 7.77 -6.93 4.45
CA TRP A 103 7.97 -5.68 3.71
C TRP A 103 7.33 -4.52 4.47
N LEU A 104 8.08 -3.43 4.56
CA LEU A 104 7.59 -2.13 4.99
C LEU A 104 7.60 -1.18 3.80
N VAL A 105 6.88 -0.07 3.91
CA VAL A 105 6.96 1.06 2.99
C VAL A 105 7.40 2.29 3.74
N LYS A 106 8.47 2.92 3.24
CA LYS A 106 8.93 4.22 3.73
C LYS A 106 8.39 5.32 2.82
N ILE A 107 7.73 6.31 3.39
CA ILE A 107 7.13 7.41 2.62
C ILE A 107 8.24 8.26 1.99
N ILE A 108 8.05 8.60 0.71
CA ILE A 108 8.88 9.56 -0.02
C ILE A 108 8.02 10.76 -0.42
N PRO A 109 8.53 12.00 -0.31
CA PRO A 109 7.75 13.17 -0.66
C PRO A 109 7.49 13.24 -2.16
N ASN A 110 6.23 13.42 -2.53
CA ASN A 110 5.83 13.77 -3.88
C ASN A 110 6.22 15.23 -4.18
N ASN A 111 6.78 15.50 -5.36
CA ASN A 111 7.24 16.83 -5.75
C ASN A 111 6.14 17.90 -5.74
N LYS A 112 4.88 17.54 -6.04
CA LYS A 112 3.75 18.48 -6.10
C LYS A 112 2.98 18.55 -4.78
N TYR A 113 2.80 17.40 -4.12
CA TYR A 113 1.82 17.29 -3.04
C TYR A 113 2.44 17.05 -1.65
N GLY A 114 3.76 16.85 -1.55
CA GLY A 114 4.40 16.52 -0.29
C GLY A 114 4.28 15.03 0.07
N LYS A 115 4.37 14.70 1.37
CA LYS A 115 4.40 13.30 1.83
C LYS A 115 3.05 12.60 1.74
N PHE A 116 2.00 13.29 2.18
CA PHE A 116 0.62 12.82 2.17
C PHE A 116 -0.24 13.88 1.53
N TYR A 117 -1.24 13.43 0.78
CA TYR A 117 -2.15 14.31 0.05
C TYR A 117 -3.47 13.61 -0.17
N TRP A 118 -4.55 14.37 -0.30
CA TRP A 118 -5.86 13.79 -0.54
C TRP A 118 -6.07 13.55 -2.03
N VAL A 119 -6.91 12.57 -2.38
CA VAL A 119 -7.21 12.31 -3.80
C VAL A 119 -7.83 13.53 -4.47
N SER A 120 -8.60 14.34 -3.75
CA SER A 120 -9.13 15.62 -4.24
C SER A 120 -8.05 16.61 -4.69
N ASP A 121 -6.84 16.57 -4.13
CA ASP A 121 -5.70 17.41 -4.55
C ASP A 121 -5.20 17.07 -5.96
N THR A 122 -5.45 15.84 -6.41
CA THR A 122 -4.98 15.33 -7.72
C THR A 122 -5.91 15.67 -8.88
N LYS A 123 -7.16 16.07 -8.59
CA LYS A 123 -8.21 16.34 -9.59
C LYS A 123 -8.17 17.78 -10.15
N LYS A 124 -7.17 18.58 -9.75
CA LYS A 124 -6.98 19.99 -10.14
C LYS A 124 -5.97 20.17 -11.26
#